data_AF-A0A6P4D376-F1
#
_entry.id   AF-A0A6P4D376-F1
#
_cell.length_a   1.000
_cell.length_b   1.000
_cell.length_c   1.000
_cell.angle_alpha   90.00
_cell.angle_beta   90.00
_cell.angle_gamma   90.00
#
_symmetry.space_group_name_H-M   'P 1'
#
loop_
_entity.id
_entity.type
_entity.pdbx_description
1 polymer ?
#
loop_
_entity_poly.entity_id
_entity_poly.type
_entity_poly.pdbx_seq_one_letter_code
_entity_poly.pdbx_strand_id
1 'polypeptide(L)'
;MMAPNKTSEVVDTHEATWSSQTDDLELESLESELKQMAHKILEHRSTLPDQLKSTLLSILDAHRPLFPHPSHHASTPPGALDHNIYQSEGSPAPEDPETAKKVKLLNEKITQNCSTMPVILKRMKDCIARIEKLDSYNAAVIHPAFKAKKTG
;
A
#
# COMPACT_ATOMS: atom_id res chain seq x y z
N MET A 1 45.31 5.31 80.94
CA MET A 1 44.06 5.32 80.14
C MET A 1 44.38 5.74 78.71
N MET A 2 43.57 5.27 77.78
CA MET A 2 43.49 5.59 76.34
C MET A 2 44.32 4.72 75.39
N ALA A 3 43.63 3.70 74.88
CA ALA A 3 43.94 3.01 73.64
C ALA A 3 43.65 3.91 72.43
N PRO A 4 44.36 3.75 71.29
CA PRO A 4 43.85 4.21 70.01
C PRO A 4 43.02 3.10 69.34
N ASN A 5 41.75 3.41 69.14
CA ASN A 5 40.83 2.70 68.27
C ASN A 5 41.01 3.26 66.84
N LYS A 6 41.20 2.41 65.82
CA LYS A 6 41.00 2.82 64.42
C LYS A 6 40.58 1.64 63.53
N THR A 7 39.27 1.43 63.54
CA THR A 7 38.39 1.26 62.36
C THR A 7 38.87 0.34 61.22
N SER A 8 38.35 -0.89 61.27
CA SER A 8 37.63 -1.61 60.20
C SER A 8 37.69 -0.99 58.79
N GLU A 9 38.53 -1.56 57.93
CA GLU A 9 38.61 -1.31 56.49
C GLU A 9 38.17 -2.60 55.76
N VAL A 10 36.88 -2.95 55.82
CA VAL A 10 36.34 -4.09 55.04
C VAL A 10 34.85 -3.86 54.72
N VAL A 11 34.47 -2.72 54.15
CA VAL A 11 33.11 -2.52 53.62
C VAL A 11 33.15 -1.55 52.43
N ASP A 12 33.75 -1.94 51.31
CA ASP A 12 33.56 -1.19 50.05
C ASP A 12 33.71 -2.05 48.78
N THR A 13 34.17 -3.31 48.90
CA THR A 13 34.40 -4.17 47.72
C THR A 13 33.16 -4.96 47.25
N HIS A 14 32.10 -5.04 48.06
CA HIS A 14 30.94 -5.91 47.77
C HIS A 14 29.85 -5.22 46.92
N GLU A 15 29.63 -3.92 47.11
CA GLU A 15 28.62 -3.11 46.39
C GLU A 15 29.01 -2.88 44.91
N ALA A 16 30.26 -2.50 44.65
CA ALA A 16 30.73 -2.27 43.27
C ALA A 16 30.73 -3.54 42.41
N THR A 17 30.97 -4.70 43.03
CA THR A 17 31.01 -5.99 42.33
C THR A 17 29.60 -6.50 41.99
N TRP A 18 28.61 -6.26 42.85
CA TRP A 18 27.20 -6.60 42.58
C TRP A 18 26.55 -5.70 41.53
N SER A 19 26.85 -4.39 41.55
CA SER A 19 26.38 -3.47 40.50
C SER A 19 26.92 -3.88 39.12
N SER A 20 28.23 -4.11 39.02
CA SER A 20 28.87 -4.50 37.75
C SER A 20 28.35 -5.83 37.19
N GLN A 21 28.07 -6.81 38.07
CA GLN A 21 27.57 -8.12 37.65
C GLN A 21 26.09 -8.07 37.21
N THR A 22 25.32 -7.11 37.74
CA THR A 22 23.94 -6.85 37.31
C THR A 22 23.92 -6.18 35.94
N ASP A 23 24.81 -5.22 35.72
CA ASP A 23 24.96 -4.52 34.44
C ASP A 23 25.39 -5.48 33.32
N ASP A 24 26.28 -6.44 33.61
CA ASP A 24 26.72 -7.46 32.64
C ASP A 24 25.57 -8.41 32.23
N LEU A 25 24.70 -8.80 33.17
CA LEU A 25 23.54 -9.65 32.89
C LEU A 25 22.46 -8.90 32.06
N GLU A 26 22.25 -7.62 32.36
CA GLU A 26 21.34 -6.78 31.59
C GLU A 26 21.86 -6.57 30.16
N LEU A 27 23.17 -6.36 29.99
CA LEU A 27 23.81 -6.23 28.69
C LEU A 27 23.67 -7.51 27.85
N GLU A 28 23.94 -8.68 28.45
CA GLU A 28 23.79 -9.97 27.78
C GLU A 28 22.34 -10.24 27.37
N SER A 29 21.38 -9.89 28.22
CA SER A 29 19.95 -9.95 27.90
C SER A 29 19.63 -9.09 26.69
N LEU A 30 20.09 -7.83 26.68
CA LEU A 30 19.82 -6.89 25.59
C LEU A 30 20.45 -7.34 24.26
N GLU A 31 21.66 -7.88 24.28
CA GLU A 31 22.28 -8.47 23.10
C GLU A 31 21.50 -9.66 22.55
N SER A 32 20.97 -10.51 23.44
CA SER A 32 20.16 -11.66 23.05
C SER A 32 18.85 -11.21 22.38
N GLU A 33 18.20 -10.17 22.92
CA GLU A 33 16.98 -9.59 22.36
C GLU A 33 17.26 -8.94 21.00
N LEU A 34 18.36 -8.19 20.88
CA LEU A 34 18.78 -7.60 19.60
C LEU A 34 18.99 -8.67 18.53
N LYS A 35 19.68 -9.76 18.87
CA LYS A 35 19.89 -10.91 17.97
C LYS A 35 18.56 -11.54 17.55
N GLN A 36 17.64 -11.72 18.51
CA GLN A 36 16.32 -12.27 18.23
C GLN A 36 15.49 -11.34 17.31
N MET A 37 15.53 -10.03 17.55
CA MET A 37 14.85 -9.04 16.71
C MET A 37 15.44 -9.01 15.29
N ALA A 38 16.76 -9.05 15.15
CA ALA A 38 17.42 -9.09 13.85
C ALA A 38 17.00 -10.33 13.05
N HIS A 39 16.90 -11.49 13.72
CA HIS A 39 16.42 -12.72 13.10
C HIS A 39 14.97 -12.61 12.64
N LYS A 40 14.07 -12.11 13.50
CA LYS A 40 12.65 -11.87 13.15
C LYS A 40 12.50 -10.90 11.98
N ILE A 41 13.28 -9.82 11.94
CA ILE A 41 13.26 -8.86 10.83
C ILE A 41 13.68 -9.55 9.54
N LEU A 42 14.75 -10.35 9.56
CA LEU A 42 15.20 -11.08 8.38
C LEU A 42 14.14 -12.09 7.89
N GLU A 43 13.55 -12.84 8.81
CA GLU A 43 12.47 -13.79 8.53
C GLU A 43 11.28 -13.07 7.86
N HIS A 44 10.78 -11.99 8.46
CA HIS A 44 9.68 -11.21 7.90
C HIS A 44 10.03 -10.62 6.53
N ARG A 45 11.24 -10.09 6.34
CA ARG A 45 11.68 -9.56 5.04
C ARG A 45 11.73 -10.64 3.97
N SER A 46 12.07 -11.87 4.34
CA SER A 46 12.11 -13.00 3.41
C SER A 46 10.73 -13.60 3.11
N THR A 47 9.78 -13.56 4.05
CA THR A 47 8.51 -14.30 3.93
C THR A 47 7.31 -13.41 3.60
N LEU A 48 7.25 -12.17 4.11
CA LEU A 48 6.10 -11.28 3.90
C LEU A 48 5.80 -10.99 2.42
N PRO A 49 6.80 -10.72 1.54
CA PRO A 49 6.51 -10.43 0.13
C PRO A 49 5.77 -11.58 -0.56
N ASP A 50 6.19 -12.82 -0.32
CA ASP A 50 5.56 -14.00 -0.90
C ASP A 50 4.19 -14.29 -0.29
N GLN A 51 4.04 -14.14 1.02
CA GLN A 51 2.74 -14.27 1.70
C GLN A 51 1.72 -13.25 1.17
N LEU A 52 2.13 -11.99 1.02
CA LEU A 52 1.28 -10.93 0.46
C LEU A 52 0.92 -11.21 -0.99
N LYS A 53 1.90 -11.61 -1.82
CA LYS A 53 1.67 -11.98 -3.21
C LYS A 53 0.67 -13.13 -3.32
N SER A 54 0.87 -14.21 -2.57
CA SER A 54 -0.02 -15.37 -2.56
C SER A 54 -1.43 -14.99 -2.13
N THR A 55 -1.56 -14.16 -1.09
CA THR A 55 -2.85 -13.70 -0.58
C THR A 55 -3.58 -12.84 -1.61
N LEU A 56 -2.88 -11.91 -2.25
CA LEU A 56 -3.45 -11.07 -3.31
C LEU A 56 -3.89 -11.88 -4.52
N LEU A 57 -3.08 -12.83 -4.97
CA LEU A 57 -3.46 -13.73 -6.07
C LEU A 57 -4.70 -14.55 -5.72
N SER A 58 -4.77 -15.11 -4.50
CA SER A 58 -5.95 -15.86 -4.04
C SER A 58 -7.21 -15.00 -4.03
N ILE A 59 -7.13 -13.74 -3.59
CA ILE A 59 -8.28 -12.82 -3.60
C ILE A 59 -8.68 -12.49 -5.04
N LEU A 60 -7.71 -12.20 -5.91
CA LEU A 60 -7.98 -11.88 -7.31
C LEU A 60 -8.60 -13.04 -8.07
N ASP A 61 -8.16 -14.27 -7.80
CA ASP A 61 -8.74 -15.46 -8.43
C ASP A 61 -10.13 -15.78 -7.89
N ALA A 62 -10.39 -15.60 -6.59
CA ALA A 62 -11.74 -15.74 -6.02
C ALA A 62 -12.74 -14.74 -6.60
N HIS A 63 -12.27 -13.57 -7.03
CA HIS A 63 -13.10 -12.52 -7.63
C HIS A 63 -12.97 -12.42 -9.15
N ARG A 64 -12.27 -13.36 -9.81
CA ARG A 64 -12.09 -13.32 -11.27
C ARG A 64 -13.45 -13.58 -11.94
N PRO A 65 -13.96 -12.65 -12.76
CA PRO A 65 -15.17 -12.89 -13.53
C PRO A 65 -14.91 -14.04 -14.52
N LEU A 66 -15.76 -15.07 -14.46
CA LEU A 66 -15.78 -16.15 -15.45
C LEU A 66 -16.37 -15.58 -16.75
N PHE A 67 -15.51 -15.14 -17.66
CA PHE A 67 -15.93 -14.82 -19.02
C PHE A 67 -16.11 -16.13 -19.80
N PRO A 68 -17.26 -16.33 -20.46
CA PRO A 68 -17.43 -17.46 -21.38
C PRO A 68 -16.31 -17.41 -22.41
N HIS A 69 -15.47 -18.44 -22.44
CA HIS A 69 -14.47 -18.58 -23.49
C HIS A 69 -15.23 -18.71 -24.82
N PRO A 70 -15.01 -17.83 -25.81
CA PRO A 70 -15.56 -18.02 -27.14
C PRO A 70 -14.77 -19.16 -27.77
N SER A 71 -15.14 -20.40 -27.45
CA SER A 71 -14.65 -21.53 -28.22
C SER A 71 -15.19 -21.38 -29.64
N HIS A 72 -14.23 -21.33 -30.56
CA HIS A 72 -14.42 -21.32 -31.99
C HIS A 72 -15.34 -22.46 -32.46
N HIS A 73 -16.63 -22.18 -32.61
CA HIS A 73 -17.53 -22.89 -33.52
C HIS A 73 -18.39 -21.82 -34.19
N ALA A 74 -17.85 -21.21 -35.24
CA ALA A 74 -18.24 -21.52 -36.62
C ALA A 74 -19.59 -20.88 -37.02
N SER A 75 -19.48 -19.79 -37.78
CA SER A 75 -20.37 -19.41 -38.87
C SER A 75 -21.81 -18.97 -38.56
N THR A 76 -22.01 -17.67 -38.30
CA THR A 76 -23.29 -17.00 -38.61
C THR A 76 -23.01 -15.59 -39.18
N PRO A 77 -23.67 -15.14 -40.28
CA PRO A 77 -23.34 -13.87 -40.93
C PRO A 77 -23.86 -12.64 -40.16
N PRO A 78 -23.30 -11.45 -40.41
CA PRO A 78 -23.68 -10.22 -39.72
C PRO A 78 -24.94 -9.63 -40.35
N GLY A 79 -26.09 -9.79 -39.69
CA GLY A 79 -27.33 -9.21 -40.18
C GLY A 79 -28.59 -9.73 -39.51
N ALA A 80 -28.72 -9.54 -38.20
CA ALA A 80 -30.01 -9.49 -37.54
C ALA A 80 -29.87 -8.64 -36.27
N LEU A 81 -30.47 -7.46 -36.36
CA LEU A 81 -30.66 -6.47 -35.33
C LEU A 81 -31.52 -7.06 -34.19
N ASP A 82 -31.40 -6.43 -33.03
CA ASP A 82 -32.39 -6.37 -31.96
C ASP A 82 -32.52 -7.54 -30.97
N HIS A 83 -32.16 -7.20 -29.74
CA HIS A 83 -33.00 -7.39 -28.56
C HIS A 83 -33.43 -8.83 -28.27
N ASN A 84 -32.55 -9.59 -27.61
CA ASN A 84 -32.96 -10.56 -26.60
C ASN A 84 -31.77 -10.95 -25.71
N ILE A 85 -31.37 -10.04 -24.81
CA ILE A 85 -30.71 -10.42 -23.55
C ILE A 85 -31.81 -10.41 -22.49
N TYR A 86 -32.85 -11.23 -22.66
CA TYR A 86 -33.75 -11.59 -21.58
C TYR A 86 -34.09 -13.07 -21.73
N GLN A 87 -34.05 -13.75 -20.59
CA GLN A 87 -34.46 -15.14 -20.38
C GLN A 87 -33.46 -16.20 -20.84
N SER A 88 -32.36 -16.30 -20.09
CA SER A 88 -31.99 -17.64 -19.61
C SER A 88 -33.08 -18.03 -18.63
N GLU A 89 -33.95 -18.96 -19.01
CA GLU A 89 -34.91 -19.63 -18.14
C GLU A 89 -34.18 -20.43 -17.06
N GLY A 90 -33.68 -19.71 -16.05
CA GLY A 90 -33.43 -20.24 -14.73
C GLY A 90 -34.44 -19.57 -13.82
N SER A 91 -35.34 -20.36 -13.23
CA SER A 91 -36.26 -19.94 -12.16
C SER A 91 -35.65 -18.81 -11.32
N PRO A 92 -36.36 -17.71 -11.04
CA PRO A 92 -35.82 -16.67 -10.16
C PRO A 92 -35.68 -17.31 -8.78
N ALA A 93 -34.46 -17.76 -8.47
CA ALA A 93 -34.08 -17.92 -7.08
C ALA A 93 -34.30 -16.55 -6.44
N PRO A 94 -34.96 -16.48 -5.26
CA PRO A 94 -35.22 -15.20 -4.62
C PRO A 94 -33.89 -14.46 -4.50
N GLU A 95 -33.77 -13.33 -5.22
CA GLU A 95 -32.57 -12.52 -5.13
C GLU A 95 -32.38 -12.16 -3.66
N ASP A 96 -31.25 -12.58 -3.11
CA ASP A 96 -30.94 -12.30 -1.73
C ASP A 96 -30.96 -10.78 -1.52
N PRO A 97 -31.72 -10.27 -0.53
CA PRO A 97 -31.88 -8.84 -0.31
C PRO A 97 -30.54 -8.12 -0.05
N GLU A 98 -29.49 -8.83 0.36
CA GLU A 98 -28.14 -8.27 0.48
C GLU A 98 -27.50 -8.04 -0.90
N THR A 99 -27.66 -8.97 -1.83
CA THR A 99 -27.16 -8.88 -3.21
C THR A 99 -27.83 -7.74 -3.98
N ALA A 100 -29.15 -7.57 -3.88
CA ALA A 100 -29.87 -6.47 -4.51
C ALA A 100 -29.40 -5.09 -3.99
N LYS A 101 -29.12 -4.97 -2.69
CA LYS A 101 -28.55 -3.74 -2.09
C LYS A 101 -27.15 -3.43 -2.64
N LYS A 102 -26.29 -4.45 -2.78
CA LYS A 102 -24.94 -4.30 -3.33
C LYS A 102 -24.99 -3.82 -4.78
N VAL A 103 -25.86 -4.39 -5.61
CA VAL A 103 -26.05 -3.98 -7.01
C VAL A 103 -26.53 -2.53 -7.09
N LYS A 104 -27.51 -2.14 -6.26
CA LYS A 104 -28.00 -0.75 -6.22
C LYS A 104 -26.88 0.23 -5.85
N LEU A 105 -26.11 -0.07 -4.81
CA LEU A 105 -24.98 0.77 -4.36
C LEU A 105 -23.90 0.89 -5.44
N LEU A 106 -23.60 -0.19 -6.17
CA LEU A 106 -22.65 -0.17 -7.27
C LEU A 106 -23.13 0.78 -8.39
N ASN A 107 -24.40 0.68 -8.78
CA ASN A 107 -24.98 1.57 -9.79
C ASN A 107 -24.97 3.04 -9.36
N GLU A 108 -25.28 3.33 -8.08
CA GLU A 108 -25.17 4.68 -7.52
C GLU A 108 -23.73 5.21 -7.60
N LYS A 109 -22.73 4.39 -7.25
CA LYS A 109 -21.30 4.76 -7.36
C LYS A 109 -20.84 4.98 -8.80
N ILE A 110 -21.23 4.11 -9.72
CA ILE A 110 -20.91 4.25 -11.15
C ILE A 110 -21.53 5.55 -11.67
N THR A 111 -22.80 5.80 -11.36
CA THR A 111 -23.52 7.02 -11.77
C THR A 111 -22.85 8.27 -11.21
N GLN A 112 -22.46 8.25 -9.93
CA GLN A 112 -21.76 9.37 -9.28
C GLN A 112 -20.37 9.63 -9.89
N ASN A 113 -19.64 8.58 -10.26
CA ASN A 113 -18.35 8.73 -10.94
C ASN A 113 -18.54 9.28 -12.36
N CYS A 114 -19.49 8.74 -13.12
CA CYS A 114 -19.84 9.21 -14.45
C CYS A 114 -20.26 10.69 -14.45
N SER A 115 -20.98 11.14 -13.42
CA SER A 115 -21.39 12.55 -13.29
C SER A 115 -20.21 13.48 -12.95
N THR A 116 -19.17 12.97 -12.29
CA THR A 116 -17.99 13.76 -11.90
C THR A 116 -16.94 13.86 -13.03
N MET A 117 -16.84 12.83 -13.88
CA MET A 117 -15.86 12.75 -14.97
C MET A 117 -15.81 13.98 -15.89
N PRO A 118 -16.93 14.56 -16.36
CA PRO A 118 -16.91 15.74 -17.22
C PRO A 118 -16.17 16.94 -16.59
N VAL A 119 -16.31 17.12 -15.28
CA VAL A 119 -15.64 18.21 -14.54
C VAL A 119 -14.13 17.97 -14.48
N ILE A 120 -13.72 16.74 -14.19
CA ILE A 120 -12.30 16.36 -14.12
C ILE A 120 -11.65 16.53 -15.50
N LEU A 121 -12.29 16.02 -16.56
CA LEU A 121 -11.78 16.12 -17.92
C LEU A 121 -11.65 17.57 -18.40
N LYS A 122 -12.62 18.43 -18.04
CA LYS A 122 -12.51 19.87 -18.31
C LYS A 122 -11.29 20.49 -17.61
N ARG A 123 -11.12 20.22 -16.31
CA ARG A 123 -9.97 20.73 -15.54
C ARG A 123 -8.63 20.24 -16.09
N MET A 124 -8.55 18.98 -16.50
CA MET A 124 -7.35 18.42 -17.13
C MET A 124 -7.01 19.16 -18.43
N LYS A 125 -8.02 19.39 -19.28
CA LYS A 125 -7.86 20.16 -20.52
C LYS A 125 -7.37 21.58 -20.23
N ASP A 126 -7.95 22.25 -19.23
CA ASP A 126 -7.56 23.62 -18.83
C ASP A 126 -6.11 23.66 -18.28
N CYS A 127 -5.68 22.62 -17.56
CA CYS A 127 -4.29 22.49 -17.08
C CYS A 127 -3.31 22.32 -18.24
N ILE A 128 -3.61 21.44 -19.21
CA ILE A 128 -2.77 21.23 -20.39
C ILE A 128 -2.61 22.54 -21.17
N ALA A 129 -3.73 23.23 -21.44
CA ALA A 129 -3.70 24.51 -22.15
C ALA A 129 -2.85 25.58 -21.43
N ARG A 130 -2.85 25.60 -20.08
CA ARG A 130 -1.97 26.51 -19.32
C ARG A 130 -0.50 26.16 -19.42
N ILE A 131 -0.16 24.87 -19.44
CA ILE A 131 1.23 24.41 -19.58
C ILE A 131 1.74 24.75 -20.98
N GLU A 132 0.98 24.43 -22.03
CA GLU A 132 1.33 24.77 -23.42
C GLU A 132 1.53 26.28 -23.61
N LYS A 133 0.68 27.09 -22.96
CA LYS A 133 0.84 28.54 -22.94
C LYS A 133 2.15 28.94 -22.25
N LEU A 134 2.54 28.32 -21.14
CA LEU A 134 3.80 28.60 -20.46
C LEU A 134 5.02 28.25 -21.33
N ASP A 135 5.00 27.10 -22.00
CA ASP A 135 6.07 26.68 -22.91
C ASP A 135 6.22 27.62 -24.10
N SER A 136 5.13 28.25 -24.55
CA SER A 136 5.19 29.27 -25.61
C SER A 136 5.96 30.54 -25.21
N TYR A 137 6.13 30.81 -23.91
CA TYR A 137 6.90 31.97 -23.41
C TYR A 137 8.41 31.72 -23.32
N ASN A 138 8.91 30.65 -23.93
CA ASN A 138 10.30 30.22 -23.81
C ASN A 138 11.32 31.31 -24.18
N ALA A 139 12.33 31.41 -23.33
CA ALA A 139 13.55 32.23 -23.38
C ALA A 139 13.42 33.77 -23.51
N ALA A 140 12.44 34.36 -24.20
CA ALA A 140 12.41 35.82 -24.35
C ALA A 140 11.92 36.55 -23.09
N VAL A 141 11.05 35.91 -22.29
CA VAL A 141 10.37 36.52 -21.14
C VAL A 141 11.04 36.20 -19.79
N ILE A 142 11.97 35.23 -19.77
CA ILE A 142 12.71 34.88 -18.55
C ILE A 142 13.69 36.00 -18.25
N HIS A 143 13.49 36.67 -17.11
CA HIS A 143 14.34 37.77 -16.67
C HIS A 143 15.82 37.34 -16.64
N PRO A 144 16.77 38.19 -17.11
CA PRO A 144 18.18 37.82 -17.28
C PRO A 144 18.83 37.20 -16.04
N ALA A 145 18.42 37.60 -14.83
CA ALA A 145 18.92 37.04 -13.57
C ALA A 145 18.65 35.53 -13.39
N PHE A 146 17.63 34.97 -14.04
CA PHE A 146 17.26 33.54 -13.96
C PHE A 146 17.73 32.74 -15.17
N LYS A 147 18.56 33.33 -16.03
CA LYS A 147 19.20 32.62 -17.14
C LYS A 147 20.34 31.78 -16.61
N ALA A 148 20.26 30.46 -16.78
CA ALA A 148 21.40 29.58 -16.57
C ALA A 148 22.55 30.05 -17.47
N LYS A 149 23.73 30.30 -16.88
CA LYS A 149 24.94 30.59 -17.66
C LYS A 149 25.28 29.33 -18.45
N LYS A 150 25.40 29.45 -19.78
CA LYS A 150 26.02 28.40 -20.60
C LYS A 150 27.51 28.38 -20.25
N THR A 151 27.91 27.45 -19.40
CA THR A 151 29.30 27.03 -19.31
C THR A 151 29.52 26.09 -20.50
N GLY A 152 30.40 26.50 -21.42
CA GLY A 152 30.75 25.71 -22.61
C GLY A 152 31.62 24.51 -22.28
#